data_AF-A0A8T6TZC3-F1
#
_entry.id   AF-A0A8T6TZC3-F1
#
_cell.length_a   1.000
_cell.length_b   1.000
_cell.length_c   1.000
_cell.angle_alpha   90.00
_cell.angle_beta   90.00
_cell.angle_gamma   90.00
#
_symmetry.space_group_name_H-M   'P 1'
#
loop_
_entity.id
_entity.type
_entity.pdbx_description
1 polymer ?
#
loop_
_entity_poly.entity_id
_entity_poly.type
_entity_poly.pdbx_seq_one_letter_code
_entity_poly.pdbx_strand_id
1 'polypeptide(L)' 'GNLEDMKELVELAKKGVIKPIISKHYELPQANDALEDLKERKIIGRAVINP' A
#
# COMPACT_ATOMS: atom_id res chain seq x y z
N GLY A 1 16.17 2.71 7.37
CA GLY A 1 15.01 3.49 6.91
C GLY A 1 15.18 4.91 7.38
N ASN A 2 16.13 5.62 6.79
CA ASN A 2 16.25 7.07 6.89
C ASN A 2 15.51 7.73 5.70
N LEU A 3 15.47 9.06 5.65
CA LEU A 3 14.80 9.80 4.58
C LEU A 3 15.41 9.51 3.18
N GLU A 4 16.72 9.31 3.10
CA GLU A 4 17.41 9.02 1.85
C GLU A 4 17.05 7.63 1.32
N ASP A 5 17.00 6.61 2.19
CA ASP A 5 16.50 5.28 1.82
C ASP A 5 15.09 5.36 1.22
N MET A 6 14.21 6.19 1.80
CA MET A 6 12.85 6.37 1.30
C MET A 6 12.82 7.05 -0.08
N LYS A 7 13.64 8.07 -0.30
CA LYS A 7 13.74 8.74 -1.60
C LYS A 7 14.21 7.78 -2.69
N GLU A 8 15.22 6.98 -2.40
CA GLU A 8 15.74 5.98 -3.34
C GLU A 8 14.65 4.96 -3.71
N LEU A 9 13.93 4.43 -2.71
CA LEU A 9 12.83 3.50 -2.94
C LEU A 9 11.73 4.10 -3.82
N VAL A 10 11.38 5.37 -3.61
CA VAL A 10 10.39 6.08 -4.44
C VAL A 10 10.90 6.25 -5.87
N GLU A 11 12.17 6.60 -6.07
CA GLU A 11 12.76 6.74 -7.40
C GLU A 11 12.81 5.39 -8.15
N LEU A 12 13.14 4.30 -7.46
CA LEU A 12 13.09 2.95 -8.02
C LEU A 12 11.65 2.54 -8.41
N ALA A 13 10.66 2.93 -7.61
CA ALA A 13 9.26 2.71 -7.93
C ALA A 13 8.79 3.52 -9.15
N LYS A 14 9.16 4.80 -9.23
CA LYS A 14 8.86 5.67 -10.39
C LYS A 14 9.47 5.15 -11.69
N LYS A 15 10.69 4.63 -11.63
CA LYS A 15 11.38 3.99 -12.78
C LYS A 15 10.80 2.62 -13.15
N GLY A 16 9.85 2.10 -12.37
CA GLY A 16 9.22 0.79 -12.61
C GLY A 16 10.12 -0.41 -12.28
N VAL A 17 11.27 -0.17 -11.62
CA VAL A 17 12.19 -1.23 -11.16
C VAL A 17 11.56 -1.99 -9.99
N ILE A 18 10.97 -1.26 -9.04
CA ILE A 18 10.14 -1.82 -7.97
C ILE A 18 8.68 -1.63 -8.37
N LYS A 19 7.95 -2.73 -8.57
CA LYS A 19 6.53 -2.69 -8.93
C LYS A 19 5.68 -2.97 -7.70
N PRO A 20 4.96 -1.97 -7.16
CA PRO A 20 4.10 -2.21 -6.03
C PRO A 20 2.88 -3.04 -6.44
N ILE A 21 2.60 -4.12 -5.70
CA ILE A 21 1.36 -4.89 -5.85
C ILE A 21 0.32 -4.23 -4.94
N ILE A 22 -0.64 -3.54 -5.56
CA ILE A 22 -1.83 -3.01 -4.89
C ILE A 22 -2.97 -3.97 -5.22
N SER A 23 -3.58 -4.56 -4.19
CA SER A 23 -4.58 -5.61 -4.36
C SER A 23 -6.00 -5.14 -4.10
N LYS A 24 -6.18 -4.03 -3.38
CA LYS A 24 -7.50 -3.52 -3.02
C LYS A 24 -7.46 -2.03 -2.69
N HIS A 25 -8.51 -1.33 -3.10
CA HIS A 25 -8.74 0.07 -2.75
C HIS A 25 -9.98 0.15 -1.84
N TYR A 26 -9.92 1.04 -0.87
CA TYR A 26 -11.02 1.35 0.04
C TYR A 26 -11.25 2.85 0.04
N GLU A 27 -12.51 3.27 0.16
CA GLU A 27 -12.85 4.66 0.46
C GLU A 27 -12.61 4.95 1.95
N LEU A 28 -12.42 6.21 2.32
CA LEU A 28 -12.18 6.60 3.72
C LEU A 28 -13.21 6.05 4.72
N PRO A 29 -14.54 6.03 4.44
CA PRO A 29 -15.52 5.43 5.34
C PRO A 29 -15.34 3.92 5.58
N GLN A 30 -14.65 3.22 4.68
CA GLN A 30 -14.42 1.77 4.73
C GLN A 30 -13.13 1.39 5.47
N ALA A 31 -12.51 2.34 6.19
CA ALA A 31 -11.26 2.09 6.91
C ALA A 31 -11.35 0.93 7.92
N ASN A 32 -12.51 0.77 8.56
CA ASN A 32 -12.74 -0.34 9.49
C ASN A 32 -12.80 -1.69 8.75
N ASP A 33 -13.48 -1.75 7.61
CA ASP A 33 -13.56 -2.95 6.77
C ASP A 33 -12.17 -3.34 6.25
N ALA A 34 -11.35 -2.35 5.87
CA ALA A 34 -9.96 -2.56 5.46
C ALA A 34 -9.11 -3.18 6.57
N LEU A 35 -9.32 -2.75 7.82
CA LEU A 35 -8.62 -3.30 8.98
C LEU A 35 -9.08 -4.74 9.28
N GLU A 36 -10.37 -5.03 9.16
CA GLU A 36 -10.91 -6.37 9.36
C GLU A 36 -10.39 -7.35 8.30
N ASP A 37 -10.45 -6.97 7.02
CA ASP A 37 -9.91 -7.77 5.92
C ASP A 37 -8.40 -8.03 6.07
N LEU A 38 -7.65 -7.08 6.62
CA LEU A 38 -6.22 -7.26 6.93
C LEU A 38 -6.01 -8.33 8.01
N LYS A 39 -6.78 -8.25 9.11
CA LYS A 39 -6.70 -9.21 10.24
C LYS A 39 -7.07 -10.62 9.81
N GLU A 40 -8.08 -10.74 8.94
CA GLU A 40 -8.54 -12.02 8.40
C GLU A 40 -7.66 -12.56 7.27
N ARG A 41 -6.54 -11.89 6.96
CA ARG A 41 -5.58 -12.27 5.90
C ARG A 41 -6.20 -12.33 4.50
N LYS A 42 -7.23 -11.51 4.23
CA LYS A 42 -7.87 -11.38 2.92
C LYS A 42 -7.09 -10.47 1.97
N ILE A 43 -6.16 -9.66 2.48
CA ILE A 43 -5.35 -8.72 1.70
C ILE A 43 -4.03 -9.39 1.27
N ILE A 44 -3.79 -9.46 -0.04
CA ILE A 44 -2.55 -9.97 -0.62
C ILE A 44 -1.72 -8.80 -1.14
N GLY A 45 -0.57 -8.50 -0.52
CA GLY A 45 0.22 -7.34 -0.91
C GLY A 45 -0.20 -6.10 -0.15
N ARG A 46 -0.70 -5.06 -0.84
CA ARG A 46 -1.08 -3.78 -0.21
C ARG A 46 -2.51 -3.37 -0.50
N ALA A 47 -3.21 -2.97 0.54
CA ALA A 47 -4.44 -2.18 0.42
C ALA A 47 -4.13 -0.68 0.56
N VAL A 48 -4.89 0.14 -0.15
CA VAL A 48 -4.78 1.61 -0.10
C VAL A 48 -6.13 2.20 0.26
N ILE A 49 -6.14 3.18 1.17
CA ILE A 49 -7.32 3.99 1.49
C ILE A 49 -7.22 5.30 0.71
N ASN A 50 -8.22 5.56 -0.13
CA ASN A 50 -8.37 6.80 -0.88
C ASN A 50 -9.48 7.65 -0.21
N PRO A 51 -9.24 8.94 0.05
CA PRO A 51 -10.22 9.87 0.60
C PRO A 51 -11.20 10.42 -0.44
#